data_AF-A0AAT9QK77-F1
#
_entry.id   AF-A0AAT9QK77-F1
#
_cell.length_a   1.000
_cell.length_b   1.000
_cell.length_c   1.000
_cell.angle_alpha   90.00
_cell.angle_beta   90.00
_cell.angle_gamma   90.00
#
_symmetry.space_group_name_H-M   'P 1'
#
loop_
_entity.id
_entity.type
_entity.pdbx_description
1 polymer ?
#
loop_
_entity_poly.entity_id
_entity_poly.type
_entity_poly.pdbx_seq_one_letter_code
_entity_poly.pdbx_strand_id
1 'polypeptide(L)'
;MACAVLLAINVLRGGKGEAEGGEDVDLAHPADWKTILPLAGAFILNILLIDWAGWVISGTVLFWGSVLALGSRHYVRDGLISVALSLLTFYGFYLGLGIALPAGLLEGIL
;
A
#
# COMPACT_ATOMS: atom_id res chain seq x y z
N MET A 1 25.84 -0.05 10.30
CA MET A 1 25.47 1.38 10.48
C MET A 1 26.36 2.33 9.69
N ALA A 2 27.69 2.24 9.75
CA ALA A 2 28.60 3.11 8.97
C ALA A 2 28.34 3.07 7.45
N CYS A 3 28.13 1.88 6.87
CA CYS A 3 27.80 1.75 5.44
C CYS A 3 26.48 2.43 5.07
N ALA A 4 25.47 2.40 5.96
CA ALA A 4 24.18 3.06 5.72
C ALA A 4 24.32 4.58 5.69
N VAL A 5 25.14 5.15 6.59
CA VAL A 5 25.44 6.58 6.60
C VAL A 5 26.20 7.00 5.34
N LEU A 6 27.19 6.21 4.92
CA LEU A 6 27.97 6.49 3.70
C LEU A 6 27.11 6.39 2.43
N LEU A 7 26.22 5.40 2.34
CA LEU A 7 25.26 5.28 1.24
C LEU A 7 24.26 6.44 1.24
N ALA A 8 23.76 6.86 2.40
CA ALA A 8 22.87 8.02 2.50
C ALA A 8 23.55 9.30 1.99
N ILE A 9 24.81 9.53 2.37
CA ILE A 9 25.61 10.67 1.86
C ILE A 9 25.85 10.54 0.35
N ASN A 10 26.12 9.33 -0.14
CA ASN A 10 26.36 9.06 -1.56
C ASN A 10 25.11 9.36 -2.41
N VAL A 11 23.93 8.90 -1.97
CA VAL A 11 22.64 9.20 -2.59
C VAL A 11 22.33 10.70 -2.57
N LEU A 12 22.55 11.38 -1.44
CA LEU A 12 22.37 12.83 -1.34
C LEU A 12 23.30 13.62 -2.27
N ARG A 13 24.46 13.07 -2.61
CA ARG A 13 25.43 13.65 -3.57
C ARG A 13 25.14 13.27 -5.02
N GLY A 14 24.01 12.62 -5.29
CA GLY A 14 23.61 12.23 -6.65
C GLY A 14 24.20 10.91 -7.13
N GLY A 15 24.78 10.11 -6.22
CA GLY A 15 25.22 8.77 -6.56
C GLY A 15 24.04 7.84 -6.78
N LYS A 16 24.20 6.94 -7.75
CA LYS A 16 23.21 5.94 -8.15
C LYS A 16 23.74 4.57 -7.72
N GLY A 17 22.86 3.70 -7.19
CA GLY A 17 23.26 2.33 -6.83
C GLY A 17 23.68 1.56 -8.08
N GLU A 18 24.75 0.78 -7.99
CA GLU A 18 25.08 -0.19 -9.05
C GLU A 18 23.93 -1.21 -9.15
N ALA A 19 23.37 -1.36 -10.35
CA ALA A 19 22.38 -2.39 -10.61
C ALA A 19 23.06 -3.76 -10.52
N GLU A 20 22.58 -4.65 -9.63
CA GLU A 20 22.87 -6.07 -9.77
C GLU A 20 22.35 -6.51 -11.15
N GLY A 21 23.22 -7.15 -11.94
CA GLY A 21 23.03 -7.41 -13.37
C GLY A 21 21.93 -8.43 -13.70
N GLY A 22 20.67 -8.08 -13.41
CA GLY A 22 19.50 -8.94 -13.63
C GLY A 22 18.46 -8.41 -14.61
N GLU A 23 18.43 -7.11 -14.92
CA GLU A 23 17.49 -6.51 -15.88
C GLU A 23 18.02 -5.13 -16.28
N ASP A 24 17.75 -4.62 -17.49
CA ASP A 24 18.14 -3.27 -17.93
C ASP A 24 17.41 -2.20 -17.09
N VAL A 25 17.86 -2.00 -15.86
CA VAL A 25 17.34 -0.99 -14.95
C VAL A 25 17.94 0.35 -15.36
N ASP A 26 17.20 1.11 -16.16
CA ASP A 26 17.56 2.49 -16.47
C ASP A 26 17.43 3.37 -15.22
N LEU A 27 18.55 3.57 -14.52
CA LEU A 27 18.67 4.45 -13.35
C LEU A 27 18.50 5.94 -13.71
N ALA A 28 18.28 6.30 -14.98
CA ALA A 28 17.88 7.64 -15.40
C ALA A 28 16.36 7.81 -15.52
N HIS A 29 15.58 6.71 -15.43
CA HIS A 29 14.14 6.80 -15.48
C HIS A 29 13.61 7.60 -14.29
N PRO A 30 12.87 8.70 -14.51
CA PRO A 30 12.32 9.49 -13.41
C PRO A 30 11.28 8.66 -12.65
N ALA A 31 11.21 8.86 -11.33
CA ALA A 31 10.18 8.21 -10.52
C ALA A 31 8.78 8.56 -11.04
N ASP A 32 7.89 7.57 -11.14
CA ASP A 32 6.52 7.79 -11.58
C ASP A 32 5.67 8.37 -10.44
N TRP A 33 5.84 9.67 -10.23
CA TRP A 33 5.09 10.44 -9.23
C TRP A 33 3.58 10.40 -9.46
N LYS A 34 3.11 10.11 -10.69
CA LYS A 34 1.68 9.99 -10.98
C LYS A 34 1.08 8.74 -10.36
N THR A 35 1.88 7.69 -10.17
CA THR A 35 1.46 6.45 -9.51
C THR A 35 1.80 6.48 -8.03
N ILE A 36 2.97 7.02 -7.66
CA ILE A 36 3.43 7.06 -6.27
C ILE A 36 2.54 7.98 -5.40
N LEU A 37 2.18 9.17 -5.89
CA LEU A 37 1.45 10.14 -5.08
C LEU A 37 0.03 9.67 -4.71
N PRO A 38 -0.78 9.11 -5.64
CA PRO A 38 -2.07 8.54 -5.28
C PRO A 38 -1.96 7.31 -4.39
N LEU A 39 -0.93 6.47 -4.58
CA LEU A 39 -0.71 5.30 -3.74
C LEU A 39 -0.38 5.71 -2.30
N ALA A 40 0.51 6.69 -2.12
CA ALA A 40 0.80 7.29 -0.83
C ALA A 40 -0.44 7.94 -0.21
N GLY A 41 -1.26 8.62 -1.03
CA GLY A 41 -2.54 9.18 -0.59
C GLY A 41 -3.53 8.12 -0.10
N ALA A 42 -3.67 7.00 -0.82
CA ALA A 42 -4.51 5.88 -0.41
C ALA A 42 -4.04 5.24 0.90
N PHE A 43 -2.72 5.16 1.09
CA PHE A 43 -2.11 4.66 2.32
C PHE A 43 -2.35 5.61 3.52
N ILE A 44 -2.14 6.91 3.33
CA ILE A 44 -2.45 7.93 4.36
C ILE A 44 -3.94 7.87 4.71
N LEU A 45 -4.81 7.77 3.71
CA LEU A 45 -6.25 7.66 3.92
C LEU A 45 -6.59 6.41 4.74
N ASN A 46 -5.97 5.26 4.46
CA ASN A 46 -6.14 4.05 5.25
C ASN A 46 -5.77 4.27 6.73
N ILE A 47 -4.63 4.90 7.01
CA ILE A 47 -4.18 5.21 8.38
C ILE A 47 -5.20 6.10 9.10
N LEU A 48 -5.75 7.11 8.42
CA LEU A 48 -6.73 8.01 9.03
C LEU A 48 -8.09 7.34 9.25
N LEU A 49 -8.45 6.37 8.42
CA LEU A 49 -9.75 5.69 8.47
C LEU A 49 -9.74 4.47 9.38
N ILE A 50 -8.61 3.81 9.60
CA ILE A 50 -8.57 2.49 10.24
C ILE A 50 -9.16 2.50 11.66
N ASP A 51 -8.89 3.54 12.45
CA ASP A 51 -9.36 3.64 13.84
C ASP A 51 -10.89 3.81 13.93
N TRP A 52 -11.50 4.52 12.98
CA TRP A 52 -12.93 4.81 13.01
C TRP A 52 -13.76 3.84 12.15
N ALA A 53 -13.33 3.59 10.92
CA ALA A 53 -14.05 2.79 9.93
C ALA A 53 -13.71 1.29 10.03
N GLY A 54 -12.63 0.92 10.71
CA GLY A 54 -12.18 -0.45 10.86
C GLY A 54 -11.44 -0.99 9.63
N TRP A 55 -10.90 -2.20 9.77
CA TRP A 55 -10.06 -2.82 8.74
C TRP A 55 -10.80 -3.12 7.44
N VAL A 56 -12.07 -3.56 7.51
CA VAL A 56 -12.83 -3.95 6.32
C VAL A 56 -13.06 -2.75 5.39
N ILE A 57 -13.46 -1.61 5.97
CA ILE A 57 -13.75 -0.40 5.19
C ILE A 57 -12.44 0.27 4.78
N SER A 58 -11.52 0.49 5.72
CA SER A 58 -10.24 1.16 5.43
C SER A 58 -9.38 0.34 4.46
N GLY A 59 -9.35 -0.99 4.60
CA GLY A 59 -8.64 -1.91 3.71
C GLY A 59 -9.25 -1.94 2.31
N THR A 60 -10.58 -1.91 2.19
CA THR A 60 -11.24 -1.77 0.88
C THR A 60 -10.80 -0.49 0.18
N VAL A 61 -10.78 0.64 0.90
CA VAL A 61 -10.32 1.93 0.35
C VAL A 61 -8.85 1.87 -0.06
N LEU A 62 -8.01 1.19 0.72
CA LEU A 62 -6.59 1.00 0.40
C LEU A 62 -6.39 0.19 -0.89
N PHE A 63 -7.03 -0.99 -0.99
CA PHE A 63 -6.92 -1.85 -2.16
C PHE A 63 -7.52 -1.17 -3.40
N TRP A 64 -8.69 -0.55 -3.26
CA TRP A 64 -9.33 0.18 -4.36
C TRP A 64 -8.45 1.34 -4.80
N GLY A 65 -8.00 2.17 -3.86
CA GLY A 65 -7.14 3.33 -4.14
C GLY A 65 -5.84 2.93 -4.82
N SER A 66 -5.28 1.77 -4.46
CA SER A 66 -4.07 1.23 -5.11
C SER A 66 -4.33 0.85 -6.57
N VAL A 67 -5.45 0.18 -6.86
CA VAL A 67 -5.82 -0.21 -8.23
C VAL A 67 -6.14 1.01 -9.10
N LEU A 68 -6.72 2.06 -8.51
CA LEU A 68 -6.90 3.36 -9.18
C LEU A 68 -5.57 4.05 -9.46
N ALA A 69 -4.64 4.03 -8.50
CA ALA A 69 -3.29 4.59 -8.67
C ALA A 69 -2.55 3.89 -9.82
N LEU A 70 -2.75 2.58 -9.97
CA LEU A 70 -2.20 1.76 -11.06
C LEU A 70 -2.89 1.99 -12.42
N GLY A 71 -3.88 2.88 -12.49
CA GLY A 71 -4.49 3.31 -13.75
C GLY A 71 -5.61 2.39 -14.26
N SER A 72 -6.16 1.51 -13.43
CA SER A 72 -7.31 0.70 -13.85
C SER A 72 -8.54 1.57 -14.16
N ARG A 73 -9.21 1.25 -15.27
CA ARG A 73 -10.44 1.91 -15.73
C ARG A 73 -11.71 1.16 -15.27
N HIS A 74 -11.57 0.03 -14.58
CA HIS A 74 -12.67 -0.90 -14.29
C HIS A 74 -13.16 -0.79 -12.84
N TYR A 75 -13.57 0.42 -12.45
CA TYR A 75 -14.00 0.81 -11.11
C TYR A 75 -14.86 -0.25 -10.40
N VAL A 76 -15.93 -0.75 -11.02
CA VAL A 76 -16.85 -1.70 -10.38
C VAL A 76 -16.20 -3.03 -10.05
N ARG A 77 -15.40 -3.59 -10.96
CA ARG A 77 -14.73 -4.88 -10.77
C ARG A 77 -13.65 -4.77 -9.71
N ASP A 78 -12.85 -3.72 -9.80
CA ASP A 78 -11.75 -3.46 -8.86
C ASP A 78 -12.29 -3.26 -7.45
N GLY A 79 -13.49 -2.70 -7.35
CA GLY A 79 -14.21 -2.60 -6.10
C GLY A 79 -14.64 -3.89 -5.46
N LEU A 80 -15.31 -4.73 -6.22
CA LEU A 80 -15.71 -6.06 -5.75
C LEU A 80 -14.49 -6.85 -5.29
N ILE A 81 -13.39 -6.80 -6.05
CA ILE A 81 -12.14 -7.46 -5.69
C ILE A 81 -11.55 -6.86 -4.41
N SER A 82 -11.53 -5.53 -4.29
CA SER A 82 -10.98 -4.84 -3.11
C SER A 82 -11.74 -5.17 -1.83
N VAL A 83 -13.07 -5.21 -1.90
CA VAL A 83 -13.94 -5.64 -0.79
C VAL A 83 -13.65 -7.10 -0.42
N ALA A 84 -13.62 -7.99 -1.42
CA ALA A 84 -13.34 -9.41 -1.19
C ALA A 84 -11.94 -9.62 -0.58
N LEU A 85 -10.92 -8.91 -1.05
CA LEU A 85 -9.56 -8.97 -0.52
C LEU A 85 -9.51 -8.48 0.93
N SER A 86 -10.20 -7.36 1.22
CA SER A 86 -10.24 -6.79 2.56
C SER A 86 -10.90 -7.75 3.56
N LEU A 87 -12.02 -8.36 3.19
CA LEU A 87 -12.70 -9.38 3.98
C LEU A 87 -11.83 -10.64 4.16
N LEU A 88 -11.24 -11.15 3.08
CA LEU A 88 -10.37 -12.33 3.14
C LEU A 88 -9.18 -12.07 4.06
N THR A 89 -8.60 -10.88 4.00
CA THR A 89 -7.50 -10.49 4.89
C THR A 89 -7.98 -10.38 6.33
N PHE A 90 -9.14 -9.77 6.58
CA PHE A 90 -9.75 -9.70 7.91
C PHE A 90 -9.92 -11.09 8.53
N TYR A 91 -10.58 -11.99 7.82
CA TYR A 91 -10.77 -13.37 8.28
C TYR A 91 -9.47 -14.15 8.36
N GLY A 92 -8.51 -13.90 7.46
CA GLY A 92 -7.18 -14.52 7.49
C GLY A 92 -6.41 -14.16 8.76
N PHE A 93 -6.45 -12.91 9.19
CA PHE A 93 -5.84 -12.47 10.46
C PHE A 93 -6.64 -12.98 11.67
N TYR A 94 -7.96 -12.90 11.62
CA TYR A 94 -8.83 -13.33 12.72
C TYR A 94 -8.74 -14.84 12.96
N LEU A 95 -8.93 -15.66 11.92
CA LEU A 95 -8.93 -17.12 12.02
C LEU A 95 -7.51 -17.71 12.02
N GLY A 96 -6.60 -17.12 11.25
CA GLY A 96 -5.24 -17.65 11.08
C GLY A 96 -4.30 -17.28 12.22
N LEU A 97 -4.39 -16.05 12.75
CA LEU A 97 -3.51 -15.56 13.81
C LEU A 97 -4.22 -15.31 15.14
N GLY A 98 -5.56 -15.39 15.19
CA GLY A 98 -6.33 -15.05 16.40
C GLY A 98 -6.26 -13.56 16.75
N ILE A 99 -5.85 -12.71 15.81
CA ILE A 99 -5.70 -11.26 16.03
C ILE A 99 -7.03 -10.61 15.64
N ALA A 100 -7.71 -10.05 16.64
CA ALA A 100 -8.88 -9.22 16.43
C ALA A 100 -8.43 -7.87 15.83
N LEU A 101 -8.60 -7.73 14.52
CA LEU A 101 -8.43 -6.44 13.85
C LEU A 101 -9.60 -5.51 14.25
N PRO A 102 -9.35 -4.20 14.36
CA PRO A 102 -10.40 -3.23 14.66
C PRO A 102 -11.52 -3.34 13.62
N ALA A 103 -12.72 -3.71 14.07
CA ALA A 103 -13.90 -3.67 13.21
C ALA A 103 -14.42 -2.23 13.03
N GLY A 104 -13.97 -1.29 13.88
CA GLY A 104 -14.34 0.13 13.82
C GLY A 104 -15.85 0.30 13.92
N LEU A 105 -16.46 1.01 12.97
CA LEU A 105 -17.93 1.18 12.88
C LEU A 105 -18.73 -0.14 12.83
N LEU A 106 -18.07 -1.26 12.55
CA LEU A 106 -18.65 -2.59 12.51
C LEU A 106 -18.49 -3.37 13.83
N GLU A 107 -17.90 -2.79 14.89
CA GLU A 107 -17.75 -3.40 16.24
C GLU A 107 -19.08 -3.81 16.91
N GLY A 108 -20.22 -3.45 16.32
CA GLY A 108 -21.55 -3.87 16.77
C GLY A 108 -22.27 -4.87 15.85
N ILE A 109 -21.69 -5.23 14.69
CA ILE A 109 -22.34 -6.08 13.67
C ILE A 109 -21.52 -7.35 13.38
N LEU A 110 -20.20 -7.29 13.56
CA LEU A 110 -19.24 -8.39 13.40
C LEU A 110 -18.71 -8.86 14.75
#